data_AF-A0A699X162-F1
#
_entry.id   AF-A0A699X162-F1
#
_cell.length_a   1.000
_cell.length_b   1.000
_cell.length_c   1.000
_cell.angle_alpha   90.00
_cell.angle_beta   90.00
_cell.angle_gamma   90.00
#
_symmetry.space_group_name_H-M   'P 1'
#
loop_
_entity.id
_entity.type
_entity.pdbx_description
1 polymer ?
#
loop_
_entity_poly.entity_id
_entity_poly.type
_entity_poly.pdbx_seq_one_letter_code
_entity_poly.pdbx_strand_id
1 'polypeptide(L)'
;EKEHEEHLKAILELLKKEELYAKFSKCKFWIPKVQFLGQVIDSQGIHVDPAKIESVKDWASLKSPTEIRQFLGLAGYYQRFIEGFSKIAKPMTKLTQKK
;
A
#
# COMPACT_ATOMS: atom_id res chain seq x y z
N GLU A 1 -2.07 0.25 -25.23
CA GLU A 1 -2.68 1.60 -25.31
C GLU A 1 -4.13 1.57 -25.76
N LYS A 2 -4.48 0.89 -26.88
CA LYS A 2 -5.88 0.76 -27.33
C LYS A 2 -6.82 0.22 -26.24
N GLU A 3 -6.44 -0.87 -25.57
CA GLU A 3 -7.20 -1.41 -24.43
C GLU A 3 -7.37 -0.41 -23.27
N HIS A 4 -6.38 0.45 -23.02
CA HIS A 4 -6.46 1.46 -21.96
C HIS A 4 -7.49 2.53 -22.30
N GLU A 5 -7.54 2.95 -23.57
CA GLU A 5 -8.53 3.90 -24.06
C GLU A 5 -9.95 3.33 -23.99
N GLU A 6 -10.13 2.06 -24.36
CA GLU A 6 -11.41 1.34 -24.28
C GLU A 6 -11.89 1.23 -22.83
N HIS A 7 -11.03 0.81 -21.90
CA HIS A 7 -11.35 0.77 -20.48
C HIS A 7 -11.69 2.15 -19.91
N LEU A 8 -10.94 3.19 -20.29
CA LEU A 8 -11.19 4.54 -19.82
C LEU A 8 -12.55 5.05 -20.31
N LYS A 9 -12.89 4.82 -21.58
CA LYS A 9 -14.20 5.17 -22.15
C LYS A 9 -15.33 4.48 -21.39
N ALA A 10 -15.23 3.17 -21.16
CA ALA A 10 -16.24 2.41 -20.42
C ALA A 10 -16.44 2.95 -18.98
N ILE A 11 -15.35 3.28 -18.28
CA ILE A 11 -15.42 3.85 -16.92
C ILE A 11 -16.07 5.24 -16.95
N LEU A 12 -15.71 6.10 -17.90
CA LEU A 12 -16.27 7.45 -18.00
C LEU A 12 -17.76 7.43 -18.37
N GLU A 13 -18.18 6.52 -19.25
CA GLU A 13 -19.60 6.30 -19.58
C GLU A 13 -20.40 5.81 -18.38
N LEU A 14 -19.84 4.87 -17.61
CA LEU A 14 -20.46 4.39 -16.37
C LEU A 14 -20.59 5.51 -15.33
N LEU A 15 -19.53 6.29 -15.11
CA LEU A 15 -19.57 7.43 -14.18
C LEU A 15 -20.63 8.45 -14.60
N LYS A 16 -20.75 8.74 -15.91
CA LYS A 16 -21.78 9.64 -16.44
C LYS A 16 -23.19 9.09 -16.22
N LYS A 17 -23.40 7.79 -16.44
CA LYS A 17 -24.70 7.13 -16.24
C LYS A 17 -25.15 7.16 -14.78
N GLU A 18 -24.23 6.95 -13.85
CA GLU A 18 -24.50 6.93 -12.41
C GLU A 18 -24.40 8.33 -11.76
N GLU A 19 -24.27 9.40 -12.56
CA GLU A 19 -24.12 10.79 -12.09
C GLU A 19 -22.97 10.98 -11.08
N LEU A 20 -21.88 10.23 -11.25
CA LEU A 20 -20.66 10.32 -10.45
C LEU A 20 -19.60 11.17 -11.17
N TYR A 21 -19.00 12.11 -10.44
CA TYR A 21 -18.04 13.06 -11.01
C TYR A 21 -16.65 12.89 -10.38
N ALA A 22 -15.67 12.56 -11.22
CA ALA A 22 -14.26 12.56 -10.83
C ALA A 22 -13.68 13.98 -10.92
N LYS A 23 -12.94 14.40 -9.89
CA LYS A 23 -12.23 15.69 -9.93
C LYS A 23 -11.03 15.57 -10.86
N PHE A 24 -11.07 16.24 -12.01
CA PHE A 24 -10.02 16.18 -13.03
C PHE A 24 -8.61 16.47 -12.47
N SER A 25 -8.49 17.41 -11.53
CA SER A 25 -7.20 17.76 -10.90
C SER A 25 -6.55 16.62 -10.10
N LYS A 26 -7.29 15.54 -9.79
CA LYS A 26 -6.79 14.34 -9.10
C LYS A 26 -6.61 13.15 -10.04
N CYS A 27 -7.09 13.26 -11.28
CA CYS A 27 -6.95 12.22 -12.29
C CYS A 27 -5.59 12.35 -12.97
N LYS A 28 -4.91 11.22 -13.16
CA LYS A 28 -3.68 11.11 -13.94
C LYS A 28 -3.87 9.99 -14.94
N PHE A 29 -3.60 10.25 -16.20
CA PHE A 29 -3.79 9.29 -17.29
C PHE A 29 -2.47 9.08 -18.05
N TRP A 30 -2.31 7.93 -18.71
CA TRP A 30 -1.09 7.57 -19.46
C TRP A 30 0.21 7.78 -18.66
N ILE A 31 0.22 7.40 -17.39
CA ILE A 31 1.42 7.44 -16.55
C ILE A 31 2.07 6.05 -16.47
N PRO A 32 3.41 5.94 -16.55
CA PRO A 32 4.10 4.65 -16.47
C PRO A 32 4.12 4.06 -15.05
N LYS A 33 3.86 4.90 -14.05
CA LYS A 33 3.87 4.55 -12.63
C LYS A 33 2.76 5.31 -11.91
N VAL A 34 1.96 4.60 -11.12
CA VAL A 34 0.85 5.16 -10.34
C VAL A 34 0.98 4.80 -8.86
N GLN A 35 0.67 5.75 -7.99
CA GLN A 35 0.53 5.49 -6.55
C GLN A 35 -0.94 5.18 -6.28
N PHE A 36 -1.23 3.99 -5.76
CA PHE A 36 -2.58 3.51 -5.52
C PHE A 36 -2.63 2.75 -4.19
N LEU A 37 -3.54 3.17 -3.29
CA LEU A 37 -3.77 2.55 -1.98
C LEU A 37 -2.47 2.30 -1.14
N GLY A 38 -1.53 3.24 -1.17
CA GLY A 38 -0.26 3.14 -0.43
C GLY A 38 0.76 2.18 -1.06
N GLN A 39 0.56 1.82 -2.32
CA GLN A 39 1.48 1.03 -3.14
C GLN A 39 1.84 1.81 -4.39
N VAL A 40 2.95 1.43 -4.99
CA VAL A 40 3.41 1.92 -6.28
C VAL A 40 3.21 0.81 -7.30
N ILE A 41 2.54 1.11 -8.40
CA ILE A 41 2.30 0.14 -9.48
C ILE A 41 2.97 0.64 -10.75
N ASP A 42 3.75 -0.22 -11.38
CA ASP A 42 4.37 0.01 -12.69
C ASP A 42 4.38 -1.28 -13.53
N SER A 43 5.06 -1.26 -14.68
CA SER A 43 5.14 -2.41 -15.59
C SER A 43 5.86 -3.63 -15.00
N GLN A 44 6.64 -3.47 -13.92
CA GLN A 44 7.33 -4.56 -13.23
C GLN A 44 6.48 -5.17 -12.11
N GLY A 45 5.36 -4.53 -11.77
CA GLY A 45 4.38 -5.04 -10.81
C GLY A 45 4.09 -4.05 -9.69
N ILE A 46 3.87 -4.61 -8.50
CA ILE A 46 3.47 -3.87 -7.30
C ILE A 46 4.67 -3.72 -6.38
N HIS A 47 4.90 -2.50 -5.92
CA HIS A 47 5.99 -2.11 -5.04
C HIS A 47 5.47 -1.41 -3.80
N VAL A 48 6.23 -1.49 -2.72
CA VAL A 48 5.98 -0.72 -1.50
C VAL A 48 6.26 0.75 -1.78
N ASP A 49 5.40 1.63 -1.28
CA ASP A 49 5.62 3.07 -1.34
C ASP A 49 6.90 3.47 -0.56
N PRO A 50 7.90 4.11 -1.20
CA PRO A 50 9.12 4.56 -0.52
C PRO A 50 8.86 5.42 0.72
N ALA A 51 7.82 6.25 0.72
CA ALA A 51 7.47 7.08 1.87
C ALA A 51 7.09 6.24 3.10
N LYS A 52 6.52 5.05 2.88
CA LYS A 52 6.20 4.10 3.96
C LYS A 52 7.44 3.40 4.50
N ILE A 53 8.43 3.13 3.63
CA ILE A 53 9.72 2.57 4.05
C ILE A 53 10.45 3.59 4.94
N GLU A 54 10.50 4.85 4.53
CA GLU A 54 11.12 5.93 5.28
C GLU A 54 10.47 6.12 6.66
N SER A 55 9.14 6.15 6.71
CA SER A 55 8.38 6.23 7.98
C SER A 55 8.71 5.09 8.96
N VAL A 56 9.00 3.89 8.45
CA VAL A 56 9.39 2.73 9.27
C VAL A 56 10.85 2.82 9.70
N LYS A 57 11.72 3.36 8.85
CA LYS A 57 13.15 3.57 9.14
C LYS A 57 13.35 4.56 10.29
N ASP A 58 12.55 5.61 10.31
CA ASP A 58 12.60 6.66 11.33
C ASP A 58 11.75 6.32 12.58
N TRP A 59 11.19 5.11 12.64
CA TRP A 59 10.35 4.68 13.74
C TRP A 59 11.17 4.56 15.03
N ALA A 60 10.77 5.29 16.07
CA ALA A 60 11.47 5.28 17.36
C ALA A 60 11.48 3.88 18.00
N SER A 61 12.52 3.56 18.76
CA SER A 61 12.63 2.27 19.44
C SER A 61 11.37 1.96 20.26
N LEU A 62 10.75 0.81 20.01
CA LEU A 62 9.52 0.34 20.64
C LEU A 62 9.79 0.02 22.12
N LYS A 63 9.02 0.62 23.04
CA LYS A 63 9.22 0.50 24.50
C LYS A 63 8.11 -0.26 25.21
N SER A 64 6.97 -0.50 24.55
CA SER A 64 5.82 -1.18 25.15
C SER A 64 5.27 -2.32 24.28
N PRO A 65 4.64 -3.35 24.89
CA PRO A 65 3.95 -4.40 24.14
C PRO A 65 2.88 -3.86 23.19
N THR A 66 2.24 -2.73 23.52
CA THR A 66 1.25 -2.07 22.67
C THR A 66 1.89 -1.50 21.41
N GLU A 67 3.00 -0.78 21.54
CA GLU A 67 3.77 -0.27 20.40
C GLU A 67 4.28 -1.41 19.51
N ILE A 68 4.73 -2.52 20.10
CA ILE A 68 5.16 -3.70 19.34
C ILE A 68 4.00 -4.27 18.51
N ARG A 69 2.78 -4.35 19.06
CA ARG A 69 1.59 -4.79 18.31
C ARG A 69 1.25 -3.82 17.17
N GLN A 70 1.32 -2.52 17.41
CA GLN A 70 1.07 -1.50 16.38
C GLN A 70 2.06 -1.63 15.22
N PHE A 71 3.35 -1.77 15.54
CA PHE A 71 4.39 -2.01 14.55
C PHE A 71 4.15 -3.30 13.76
N LEU A 72 3.87 -4.41 14.45
CA LEU A 72 3.59 -5.70 13.80
C LEU A 72 2.36 -5.63 12.89
N GLY A 73 1.33 -4.87 13.26
CA GLY A 73 0.15 -4.63 12.42
C GLY A 73 0.51 -3.88 11.13
N LEU A 74 1.31 -2.81 11.24
CA LEU A 74 1.80 -2.06 10.08
C LEU A 74 2.68 -2.95 9.18
N ALA A 75 3.67 -3.63 9.76
CA ALA A 75 4.59 -4.49 9.03
C ALA A 75 3.87 -5.67 8.37
N GLY A 76 2.82 -6.19 9.01
CA GLY A 76 1.95 -7.24 8.46
C GLY A 76 1.25 -6.84 7.16
N TYR A 77 0.87 -5.57 6.98
CA TYR A 77 0.29 -5.09 5.71
C TYR A 77 1.25 -5.25 4.52
N TYR A 78 2.56 -5.18 4.77
CA TYR A 78 3.62 -5.33 3.77
C TYR A 78 4.31 -6.70 3.79
N GLN A 79 3.80 -7.67 4.57
CA GLN A 79 4.41 -9.00 4.73
C GLN A 79 4.74 -9.70 3.40
N ARG A 80 3.92 -9.50 2.36
CA ARG A 80 4.13 -10.10 1.03
C ARG A 80 5.45 -9.67 0.36
N PHE A 81 6.02 -8.55 0.78
CA PHE A 81 7.27 -8.00 0.25
C PHE A 81 8.49 -8.34 1.12
N ILE A 82 8.30 -9.04 2.24
CA ILE A 82 9.36 -9.37 3.21
C ILE A 82 9.52 -10.88 3.23
N GLU A 83 10.58 -11.37 2.58
CA GLU A 83 10.90 -12.79 2.60
C GLU A 83 11.15 -13.27 4.05
N GLY A 84 10.51 -14.39 4.41
CA GLY A 84 10.66 -14.95 5.75
C GLY A 84 10.08 -14.11 6.88
N PHE A 85 9.15 -13.17 6.60
CA PHE A 85 8.54 -12.28 7.60
C PHE A 85 8.15 -12.97 8.91
N SER A 86 7.51 -14.14 8.85
CA SER A 86 7.09 -14.89 10.05
C SER A 86 8.27 -15.22 10.97
N LYS A 87 9.44 -15.60 10.41
CA LYS A 87 10.64 -15.90 11.19
C LYS A 87 11.20 -14.63 11.84
N ILE A 88 11.19 -13.51 11.12
CA ILE A 88 11.68 -12.21 11.59
C ILE A 88 10.78 -11.62 12.68
N ALA A 89 9.45 -11.72 12.51
CA ALA A 89 8.46 -11.17 13.44
C ALA A 89 8.33 -11.99 14.74
N LYS A 90 8.68 -13.28 14.71
CA LYS A 90 8.54 -14.23 15.83
C LYS A 90 9.07 -13.71 17.18
N PRO A 91 10.31 -13.20 17.31
CA PRO A 91 10.80 -12.65 18.58
C PRO A 91 9.93 -11.50 19.10
N MET A 92 9.48 -10.60 18.23
CA MET A 92 8.61 -9.48 18.61
C MET A 92 7.23 -9.95 19.03
N THR A 93 6.65 -10.91 18.32
CA THR A 93 5.34 -11.50 18.70
C THR A 93 5.39 -12.10 20.10
N LYS A 94 6.48 -12.77 20.49
CA LYS A 94 6.66 -13.30 21.85
C LYS A 94 6.62 -12.21 22.92
N LEU A 95 7.20 -11.03 22.66
CA LEU A 95 7.19 -9.89 23.59
C LEU A 95 5.78 -9.34 23.85
N THR A 96 4.81 -9.66 23.00
CA THR A 96 3.42 -9.22 23.15
C THR A 96 2.54 -10.23 23.88
N GLN A 97 2.98 -11.47 24.05
CA GLN A 97 2.17 -12.52 24.69
C GLN A 97 2.03 -12.23 26.19
N LYS A 98 0.84 -12.52 26.75
CA LYS A 98 0.67 -12.54 28.21
C LYS A 98 1.48 -13.73 28.76
N LYS A 99 2.14 -13.51 29.89
CA LYS A 99 2.76 -14.60 30.67
C LYS A 99 1.69 -15.58 31.12
#